data_AF-A0A7S3FE84-F1
#
_entry.id   AF-A0A7S3FE84-F1
#
_cell.length_a   1.000
_cell.length_b   1.000
_cell.length_c   1.000
_cell.angle_alpha   90.00
_cell.angle_beta   90.00
_cell.angle_gamma   90.00
#
_symmetry.space_group_name_H-M   'P 1'
#
loop_
_entity.id
_entity.type
_entity.pdbx_description
1 polymer ?
#
loop_
_entity_poly.entity_id
_entity_poly.type
_entity_poly.pdbx_seq_one_letter_code
_entity_poly.pdbx_strand_id
1 'polypeptide(L)'
;RANETAIERGVNVEHYKAMLAKTNARISLLTGGAGPSGDGDGLEAELRRLAEAGDAQAGCELGRTLMELGEAAEAVKWMRWAAEEKGFPPAMLLLGSWYSD
;
A
#
# COMPACT_ATOMS: atom_id res chain seq x y z
N ARG A 1 -22.44 -16.56 22.05
CA ARG A 1 -22.15 -15.15 21.74
C ARG A 1 -20.68 -15.11 21.37
N ALA A 2 -20.40 -15.37 20.10
CA ALA A 2 -20.23 -14.34 19.06
C ALA A 2 -18.81 -13.78 19.16
N ASN A 3 -17.89 -14.27 18.33
CA ASN A 3 -16.76 -13.51 17.77
C ASN A 3 -15.75 -14.34 16.92
N GLU A 4 -15.91 -15.65 16.76
CA GLU A 4 -14.88 -16.46 16.07
C GLU A 4 -15.42 -17.34 14.93
N THR A 5 -16.09 -16.75 13.94
CA THR A 5 -16.30 -17.44 12.64
C THR A 5 -16.38 -16.47 11.46
N ALA A 6 -15.74 -15.30 11.52
CA ALA A 6 -15.56 -14.44 10.33
C ALA A 6 -14.35 -14.88 9.46
N ILE A 7 -13.75 -16.02 9.78
CA ILE A 7 -12.80 -16.77 8.94
C ILE A 7 -13.59 -17.66 7.92
N GLU A 8 -14.92 -17.70 8.01
CA GLU A 8 -15.80 -18.24 6.97
C GLU A 8 -16.07 -17.17 5.89
N ARG A 9 -15.97 -17.39 4.57
CA ARG A 9 -15.49 -18.49 3.73
C ARG A 9 -15.56 -17.95 2.29
N GLY A 10 -14.47 -18.03 1.53
CA GLY A 10 -14.47 -18.11 0.06
C GLY A 10 -14.66 -16.84 -0.79
N VAL A 11 -15.39 -15.83 -0.33
CA VAL A 11 -15.73 -14.67 -1.20
C VAL A 11 -14.64 -13.60 -1.20
N ASN A 12 -13.87 -13.45 -0.12
CA ASN A 12 -12.93 -12.34 0.00
C ASN A 12 -11.49 -12.67 -0.41
N VAL A 13 -11.00 -13.90 -0.24
CA VAL A 13 -9.60 -14.20 -0.62
C VAL A 13 -9.39 -14.07 -2.13
N GLU A 14 -10.31 -14.57 -2.95
CA GLU A 14 -10.20 -14.45 -4.41
C GLU A 14 -10.56 -13.03 -4.90
N HIS A 15 -11.46 -12.32 -4.21
CA HIS A 15 -11.74 -10.92 -4.49
C HIS A 15 -10.55 -10.03 -4.13
N TYR A 16 -9.96 -10.22 -2.95
CA TYR A 16 -8.71 -9.58 -2.54
C TYR A 16 -7.58 -9.97 -3.48
N LYS A 17 -7.41 -11.24 -3.88
CA LYS A 17 -6.39 -11.64 -4.87
C LYS A 17 -6.59 -11.00 -6.25
N ALA A 18 -7.82 -10.88 -6.72
CA ALA A 18 -8.13 -10.24 -8.00
C ALA A 18 -7.94 -8.71 -7.92
N MET A 19 -8.29 -8.10 -6.77
CA MET A 19 -8.05 -6.68 -6.52
C MET A 19 -6.56 -6.39 -6.32
N LEU A 20 -5.85 -7.28 -5.61
CA LEU A 20 -4.39 -7.35 -5.47
C LEU A 20 -3.76 -7.39 -6.85
N ALA A 21 -4.16 -8.32 -7.73
CA ALA A 21 -3.59 -8.41 -9.08
C ALA A 21 -3.81 -7.13 -9.90
N LYS A 22 -4.98 -6.50 -9.80
CA LYS A 22 -5.27 -5.23 -10.49
C LYS A 22 -4.48 -4.06 -9.91
N THR A 23 -4.40 -3.98 -8.60
CA THR A 23 -3.71 -2.89 -7.89
C THR A 23 -2.20 -3.04 -8.06
N ASN A 24 -1.67 -4.26 -7.99
CA ASN A 24 -0.27 -4.59 -8.21
C ASN A 24 0.14 -4.38 -9.67
N ALA A 25 -0.69 -4.76 -10.65
CA ALA A 25 -0.45 -4.40 -12.05
C ALA A 25 -0.43 -2.87 -12.26
N ARG A 26 -1.31 -2.14 -11.56
CA ARG A 26 -1.38 -0.68 -11.65
C ARG A 26 -0.21 0.02 -10.95
N ILE A 27 0.19 -0.44 -9.77
CA ILE A 27 1.35 0.07 -9.06
C ILE A 27 2.61 -0.27 -9.83
N SER A 28 2.76 -1.50 -10.35
CA SER A 28 3.90 -1.90 -11.18
C SER A 28 4.03 -1.04 -12.47
N LEU A 29 2.90 -0.61 -13.04
CA LEU A 29 2.85 0.40 -14.11
C LEU A 29 3.29 1.80 -13.64
N LEU A 30 2.99 2.17 -12.39
CA LEU A 30 3.38 3.46 -11.79
C LEU A 30 4.83 3.47 -11.28
N THR A 31 5.38 2.33 -10.87
CA THR A 31 6.68 2.18 -10.23
C THR A 31 7.80 1.79 -11.20
N GLY A 32 7.47 1.40 -12.44
CA GLY A 32 8.47 1.17 -13.49
C GLY A 32 9.10 -0.22 -13.44
N GLY A 33 8.34 -1.24 -13.05
CA GLY A 33 8.75 -2.63 -13.21
C GLY A 33 9.65 -3.19 -12.10
N ALA A 34 9.58 -2.68 -10.87
CA ALA A 34 9.99 -3.46 -9.71
C ALA A 34 8.87 -4.48 -9.42
N GLY A 35 9.12 -5.74 -9.79
CA GLY A 35 8.20 -6.85 -9.52
C GLY A 35 7.99 -7.09 -8.02
N PRO A 36 7.13 -8.04 -7.64
CA PRO A 36 6.84 -8.37 -6.23
C PRO A 36 8.04 -9.07 -5.58
N SER A 37 9.12 -8.34 -5.36
CA SER A 37 10.35 -8.85 -4.75
C SER A 37 10.40 -8.41 -3.30
N GLY A 38 9.36 -8.77 -2.56
CA GLY A 38 9.32 -8.70 -1.09
C GLY A 38 9.43 -10.10 -0.52
N ASP A 39 10.52 -10.81 -0.81
CA ASP A 39 10.90 -12.06 -0.12
C ASP A 39 11.71 -11.79 1.16
N GLY A 40 11.58 -10.58 1.73
CA GLY A 40 12.19 -10.21 3.01
C GLY A 40 11.15 -10.19 4.12
N ASP A 41 11.46 -10.77 5.28
CA ASP A 41 10.66 -10.68 6.53
C ASP A 41 10.74 -9.27 7.18
N GLY A 42 10.81 -8.21 6.39
CA GLY A 42 10.97 -6.83 6.85
C GLY A 42 9.63 -6.09 6.93
N LEU A 43 9.56 -5.09 7.82
CA LEU A 43 8.39 -4.20 7.94
C LEU A 43 8.01 -3.56 6.61
N GLU A 44 8.99 -3.13 5.80
CA GLU A 44 8.74 -2.56 4.47
C GLU A 44 8.05 -3.56 3.53
N ALA A 45 8.50 -4.81 3.52
CA ALA A 45 7.92 -5.84 2.64
C ALA A 45 6.49 -6.19 3.06
N GLU A 46 6.21 -6.23 4.36
CA GLU A 46 4.85 -6.44 4.87
C GLU A 46 3.93 -5.24 4.55
N LEU A 47 4.41 -4.01 4.77
CA LEU A 47 3.67 -2.81 4.40
C LEU A 47 3.42 -2.74 2.88
N ARG A 48 4.39 -3.16 2.05
CA ARG A 48 4.24 -3.27 0.61
C ARG A 48 3.19 -4.29 0.22
N ARG A 49 3.18 -5.49 0.83
CA ARG A 49 2.12 -6.49 0.60
C ARG A 49 0.74 -5.99 0.98
N LEU A 50 0.60 -5.31 2.12
CA LEU A 50 -0.68 -4.75 2.57
C LEU A 50 -1.12 -3.58 1.68
N ALA A 51 -0.21 -2.69 1.28
CA ALA A 51 -0.48 -1.60 0.37
C ALA A 51 -0.91 -2.13 -1.02
N GLU A 52 -0.20 -3.13 -1.54
CA GLU A 52 -0.61 -3.85 -2.76
C GLU A 52 -1.98 -4.51 -2.60
N ALA A 53 -2.34 -4.95 -1.38
CA ALA A 53 -3.67 -5.48 -1.05
C ALA A 53 -4.78 -4.43 -1.00
N GLY A 54 -4.43 -3.16 -1.19
CA GLY A 54 -5.36 -2.05 -1.16
C GLY A 54 -5.50 -1.40 0.21
N ASP A 55 -4.67 -1.77 1.19
CA ASP A 55 -4.63 -1.10 2.48
C ASP A 55 -3.98 0.27 2.34
N ALA A 56 -4.82 1.31 2.44
CA ALA A 56 -4.38 2.69 2.29
C ALA A 56 -3.50 3.16 3.46
N GLN A 57 -3.72 2.62 4.66
CA GLN A 57 -2.89 2.92 5.81
C GLN A 57 -1.49 2.33 5.63
N ALA A 58 -1.41 1.08 5.17
CA ALA A 58 -0.13 0.46 4.87
C ALA A 58 0.62 1.20 3.75
N GLY A 59 -0.08 1.67 2.70
CA GLY A 59 0.53 2.51 1.66
C GLY A 59 1.06 3.85 2.19
N CYS A 60 0.36 4.45 3.16
CA CYS A 60 0.80 5.66 3.84
C CYS A 60 2.05 5.41 4.71
N GLU A 61 2.06 4.32 5.48
CA GLU A 61 3.18 3.92 6.33
C GLU A 61 4.41 3.53 5.50
N LEU A 62 4.21 2.78 4.41
CA LEU A 62 5.26 2.46 3.44
C LEU A 62 5.86 3.72 2.85
N GLY A 63 5.02 4.69 2.44
CA GLY A 63 5.49 5.98 1.95
C GLY A 63 6.41 6.69 2.94
N ARG A 64 6.08 6.66 4.24
CA ARG A 64 6.94 7.22 5.28
C ARG A 64 8.26 6.46 5.43
N THR A 65 8.21 5.13 5.50
CA THR A 65 9.41 4.30 5.61
C THR A 65 10.36 4.52 4.44
N LEU A 66 9.83 4.58 3.21
CA LEU A 66 10.63 4.87 2.02
C LEU A 66 11.24 6.28 2.05
N MET A 67 10.52 7.27 2.60
CA MET A 67 11.05 8.63 2.76
C MET A 67 12.22 8.65 3.75
N GLU A 68 12.12 7.91 4.86
CA GLU A 68 13.19 7.75 5.85
C GLU A 68 14.42 7.01 5.28
N LEU A 69 14.21 6.09 4.33
CA LEU A 69 15.26 5.39 3.59
C LEU A 69 15.90 6.23 2.47
N GLY A 70 15.40 7.44 2.21
CA GLY A 70 15.87 8.31 1.13
C GLY A 70 15.29 7.99 -0.24
N GLU A 71 14.33 7.05 -0.33
CA GLU A 71 13.62 6.69 -1.55
C GLU A 71 12.41 7.61 -1.80
N ALA A 72 12.65 8.92 -1.79
CA ALA A 72 11.60 9.94 -1.84
C ALA A 72 10.67 9.83 -3.06
N ALA A 73 11.20 9.42 -4.22
CA ALA A 73 10.41 9.23 -5.43
C ALA A 73 9.36 8.12 -5.28
N GLU A 74 9.74 7.00 -4.65
CA GLU A 74 8.86 5.86 -4.44
C GLU A 74 7.89 6.13 -3.28
N ALA A 75 8.37 6.79 -2.23
CA ALA A 75 7.57 7.28 -1.11
C ALA A 75 6.38 8.13 -1.58
N VAL A 76 6.64 9.10 -2.46
CA VAL A 76 5.62 9.99 -3.03
C VAL A 76 4.59 9.22 -3.86
N LYS A 77 4.98 8.19 -4.60
CA LYS A 77 4.03 7.38 -5.38
C LYS A 77 3.04 6.66 -4.47
N TRP A 78 3.54 5.98 -3.44
CA TRP A 78 2.70 5.27 -2.48
C TRP A 78 1.80 6.20 -1.69
N MET A 79 2.33 7.37 -1.29
CA MET A 79 1.56 8.37 -0.59
C MET A 79 0.46 8.97 -1.47
N ARG A 80 0.74 9.27 -2.76
CA ARG A 80 -0.28 9.73 -3.72
C ARG A 80 -1.33 8.68 -3.99
N TRP A 81 -0.93 7.42 -4.14
CA TRP A 81 -1.88 6.32 -4.30
C TRP A 81 -2.83 6.22 -3.09
N ALA A 82 -2.31 6.30 -1.86
CA ALA A 82 -3.13 6.29 -0.65
C ALA A 82 -4.05 7.53 -0.57
N ALA A 83 -3.54 8.70 -0.90
CA ALA A 83 -4.30 9.96 -0.85
C ALA A 83 -5.36 10.08 -1.95
N GLU A 84 -4.99 9.83 -3.20
CA GLU A 84 -5.81 10.10 -4.39
C GLU A 84 -6.66 8.88 -4.79
N GLU A 85 -6.07 7.69 -4.87
CA GLU A 85 -6.83 6.49 -5.29
C GLU A 85 -7.68 5.89 -4.18
N LYS A 86 -7.16 5.88 -2.95
CA LYS A 86 -7.90 5.36 -1.79
C LYS A 86 -8.63 6.43 -0.99
N GLY A 87 -8.37 7.71 -1.27
CA GLY A 87 -9.00 8.81 -0.56
C GLY A 87 -8.61 8.90 0.91
N PHE A 88 -7.42 8.43 1.29
CA PHE A 88 -7.00 8.32 2.69
C PHE A 88 -6.57 9.69 3.24
N PRO A 89 -7.34 10.29 4.18
CA PRO A 89 -7.09 11.65 4.65
C PRO A 89 -5.71 11.87 5.31
N PRO A 90 -5.18 10.92 6.10
CA PRO A 90 -3.83 11.07 6.65
C PRO A 90 -2.74 11.18 5.58
N ALA A 91 -2.87 10.45 4.47
CA ALA A 91 -1.91 10.55 3.36
C ALA A 91 -1.97 11.92 2.66
N MET A 92 -3.17 12.51 2.50
CA MET A 92 -3.33 13.86 1.95
C MET A 92 -2.62 14.92 2.81
N LEU A 93 -2.77 14.84 4.13
CA LEU A 93 -2.12 15.75 5.07
C LEU A 93 -0.58 15.62 4.99
N LEU A 94 -0.07 14.38 4.97
CA LEU A 94 1.37 14.11 4.89
C LEU A 94 1.98 14.56 3.56
N LEU A 95 1.29 14.36 2.43
CA LEU A 95 1.72 14.92 1.14
C LEU A 95 1.79 16.45 1.20
N GLY A 96 0.80 17.10 1.81
CA GLY A 96 0.83 18.55 2.02
C GLY A 96 2.10 18.98 2.76
N SER A 97 2.46 18.28 3.84
CA SER A 97 3.69 18.55 4.58
C SER A 97 4.96 18.32 3.75
N TRP A 98 4.99 17.30 2.88
CA TRP A 98 6.16 17.01 2.03
C TRP A 98 6.40 18.03 0.92
N TYR A 99 5.36 18.69 0.42
CA TYR A 99 5.49 19.76 -0.59
C TYR A 99 5.61 21.16 0.02
N SER A 100 5.39 21.30 1.32
CA SER A 100 5.46 22.59 2.01
C SER A 100 6.85 22.91 2.56
N ASP A 101 7.79 21.96 2.46
CA ASP A 101 9.20 22.11 2.86
C ASP A 101 10.10 22.46 1.67
#